data_AF-H3CMJ0-F1
#
_entry.id   AF-H3CMJ0-F1
#
_cell.length_a   1.000
_cell.length_b   1.000
_cell.length_c   1.000
_cell.angle_alpha   90.00
_cell.angle_beta   90.00
_cell.angle_gamma   90.00
#
_symmetry.space_group_name_H-M   'P 1'
#
loop_
_entity.id
_entity.type
_entity.pdbx_description
1 polymer ?
#
loop_
_entity_poly.entity_id
_entity_poly.type
_entity_poly.pdbx_seq_one_letter_code
_entity_poly.pdbx_strand_id
1 'polypeptide(L)'
;MEYFVVLDSFFWCQFPIEADTKFQGQICGMCGNFDGHPNDFTINGVSLSATDLAENYKVNDPTEICEEQEVEPDESCGNQQLCDGIFSSAPFDGCQNLLDMVSFAKVCMQDTCTSKNSTDALLCKTISEFSRQCVYAGGMPQQWRNQTFCYYQCPYNMQYLECSSSCQDSCTNPSASQTCDLHCHDGCSCPKGLVFDDLGNSGCVRVNECPCMHNNVTYKSGESYSHSCGICTCQAGKWTCTDENCPGTCSVEGGAHINTFDGHIYTIHGDCNYILAKDKDNRFSVQVQLMKCGLSDYRSCLKEIALYINSNNEHKNYLIALNSIYFADYVCQRLLFLLNVLFFKKRKGLIITVLRPIII
;
A
#
# COMPACT_ATOMS: atom_id res chain seq x y z
N MET A 1 -11.41 -1.13 24.56
CA MET A 1 -10.22 -1.65 23.88
C MET A 1 -10.60 -3.01 23.35
N GLU A 2 -10.60 -3.12 22.03
CA GLU A 2 -11.05 -4.28 21.26
C GLU A 2 -10.16 -5.48 21.59
N TYR A 3 -10.77 -6.64 21.76
CA TYR A 3 -10.08 -7.90 21.99
C TYR A 3 -9.55 -8.40 20.65
N PHE A 4 -8.25 -8.32 20.44
CA PHE A 4 -7.62 -9.06 19.36
C PHE A 4 -7.29 -10.45 19.92
N VAL A 5 -8.06 -11.45 19.49
CA VAL A 5 -7.43 -12.76 19.27
C VAL A 5 -6.48 -12.49 18.11
N VAL A 6 -5.17 -12.40 18.37
CA VAL A 6 -4.18 -12.32 17.30
C VAL A 6 -4.17 -13.69 16.64
N LEU A 7 -5.13 -13.91 15.74
CA LEU A 7 -5.02 -14.92 14.70
C LEU A 7 -4.02 -14.37 13.69
N ASP A 8 -2.73 -14.42 14.04
CA ASP A 8 -1.70 -13.99 13.12
C ASP A 8 -1.73 -14.94 11.93
N SER A 9 -1.99 -14.38 10.75
CA SER A 9 -2.43 -15.10 9.55
C SER A 9 -1.32 -15.97 8.92
N PHE A 10 -0.17 -16.10 9.59
CA PHE A 10 1.03 -16.78 9.11
C PHE A 10 1.48 -17.97 9.97
N PHE A 11 0.93 -18.18 11.17
CA PHE A 11 1.31 -19.27 12.06
C PHE A 11 0.22 -20.35 12.13
N TRP A 12 0.20 -21.24 11.13
CA TRP A 12 -0.82 -22.29 10.97
C TRP A 12 -0.86 -23.39 12.07
N CYS A 13 -0.11 -23.28 13.17
CA CYS A 13 -0.06 -24.32 14.22
C CYS A 13 0.04 -23.81 15.66
N GLN A 14 -0.02 -22.50 15.95
CA GLN A 14 0.17 -21.99 17.31
C GLN A 14 -0.77 -20.82 17.61
N PHE A 15 -1.40 -20.86 18.79
CA PHE A 15 -2.44 -19.91 19.20
C PHE A 15 -2.11 -19.33 20.57
N PRO A 16 -1.21 -18.33 20.66
CA PRO A 16 -0.97 -17.63 21.91
C PRO A 16 -2.21 -16.81 22.29
N ILE A 17 -2.55 -16.80 23.58
CA ILE A 17 -3.62 -15.97 24.15
C ILE A 17 -2.99 -15.05 25.18
N GLU A 18 -3.18 -13.74 25.00
CA GLU A 18 -2.81 -12.73 25.98
C GLU A 18 -4.08 -12.17 26.63
N ALA A 19 -4.10 -12.14 27.95
CA ALA A 19 -5.23 -11.63 28.73
C ALA A 19 -4.77 -10.53 29.68
N ASP A 20 -5.48 -9.40 29.64
CA ASP A 20 -5.29 -8.30 30.59
C ASP A 20 -5.60 -8.76 32.02
N THR A 21 -4.83 -8.28 32.99
CA THR A 21 -5.00 -8.56 34.42
C THR A 21 -6.42 -8.31 34.96
N LYS A 22 -7.25 -7.49 34.30
CA LYS A 22 -8.67 -7.32 34.63
C LYS A 22 -9.49 -8.61 34.54
N PHE A 23 -8.99 -9.62 33.84
CA PHE A 23 -9.61 -10.95 33.70
C PHE A 23 -9.07 -11.97 34.70
N GLN A 24 -8.21 -11.58 35.64
CA GLN A 24 -7.67 -12.48 36.64
C GLN A 24 -8.81 -13.16 37.41
N GLY A 25 -8.79 -14.50 37.46
CA GLY A 25 -9.82 -15.33 38.07
C GLY A 25 -11.18 -15.37 37.35
N GLN A 26 -11.30 -14.77 36.16
CA GLN A 26 -12.53 -14.77 35.34
C GLN A 26 -12.42 -15.67 34.11
N ILE A 27 -11.21 -16.16 33.80
CA ILE A 27 -10.96 -17.07 32.69
C ILE A 27 -11.25 -18.49 33.18
N CYS A 28 -11.73 -19.34 32.27
CA CYS A 28 -11.82 -20.77 32.46
C CYS A 28 -11.56 -21.47 31.13
N GLY A 29 -11.00 -22.68 31.16
CA GLY A 29 -10.68 -23.43 29.95
C GLY A 29 -9.39 -24.23 30.11
N MET A 30 -8.88 -24.75 29.00
CA MET A 30 -7.62 -25.50 28.97
C MET A 30 -6.38 -24.65 29.34
N CYS A 31 -6.49 -23.33 29.26
CA CYS A 31 -5.43 -22.41 29.71
C CYS A 31 -5.52 -22.07 31.22
N GLY A 32 -6.37 -22.77 31.97
CA GLY A 32 -6.52 -22.57 33.41
C GLY A 32 -7.51 -21.46 33.78
N ASN A 33 -7.39 -20.98 35.02
CA ASN A 33 -8.30 -19.97 35.60
C ASN A 33 -7.70 -18.56 35.65
N PHE A 34 -6.42 -18.41 35.29
CA PHE A 34 -5.66 -17.16 35.36
C PHE A 34 -5.72 -16.52 36.76
N ASP A 35 -5.55 -17.29 37.84
CA ASP A 35 -5.55 -16.76 39.22
C ASP A 35 -4.15 -16.34 39.71
N GLY A 36 -3.08 -16.72 39.00
CA GLY A 36 -1.69 -16.41 39.33
C GLY A 36 -0.96 -17.53 40.10
N HIS A 37 -1.57 -18.71 40.23
CA HIS A 37 -0.99 -19.87 40.87
C HIS A 37 -0.87 -21.06 39.90
N PRO A 38 0.15 -21.91 40.01
CA PRO A 38 0.31 -23.09 39.17
C PRO A 38 -0.55 -24.26 39.68
N ASN A 39 -1.84 -24.02 39.88
CA ASN A 39 -2.82 -24.96 40.47
C ASN A 39 -3.89 -25.41 39.46
N ASP A 40 -3.77 -25.07 38.18
CA ASP A 40 -4.80 -25.29 37.15
C ASP A 40 -5.18 -26.78 36.94
N PHE A 41 -4.28 -27.69 37.28
CA PHE A 41 -4.54 -29.15 37.24
C PHE A 41 -5.15 -29.67 38.56
N THR A 42 -5.70 -28.82 39.41
CA THR A 42 -6.30 -29.22 40.70
C THR A 42 -7.76 -28.78 40.79
N ILE A 43 -8.68 -29.73 40.88
CA ILE A 43 -10.12 -29.46 41.08
C ILE A 43 -10.56 -30.09 42.40
N ASN A 44 -11.13 -29.29 43.31
CA ASN A 44 -11.60 -29.75 44.63
C ASN A 44 -10.53 -30.51 45.46
N GLY A 45 -9.26 -30.16 45.29
CA GLY A 45 -8.13 -30.82 45.98
C GLY A 45 -7.65 -32.12 45.35
N VAL A 46 -8.17 -32.50 44.17
CA VAL A 46 -7.72 -33.65 43.39
C VAL A 46 -6.85 -33.17 42.24
N SER A 47 -5.63 -33.73 42.12
CA SER A 47 -4.76 -33.50 40.97
C SER A 47 -5.26 -34.30 39.77
N LEU A 48 -5.41 -33.64 38.64
CA LEU A 48 -5.85 -34.21 37.36
C LEU A 48 -4.66 -34.46 36.43
N SER A 49 -4.77 -35.46 35.57
CA SER A 49 -3.86 -35.58 34.42
C SER A 49 -4.22 -34.56 33.33
N ALA A 50 -3.32 -34.37 32.35
CA ALA A 50 -3.61 -33.50 31.21
C ALA A 50 -4.82 -33.98 30.40
N THR A 51 -4.98 -35.29 30.25
CA THR A 51 -6.12 -35.92 29.58
C THR A 51 -7.42 -35.68 30.38
N ASP A 52 -7.40 -35.88 31.69
CA ASP A 52 -8.58 -35.63 32.54
C ASP A 52 -9.02 -34.16 32.49
N LEU A 53 -8.06 -33.22 32.46
CA LEU A 53 -8.35 -31.80 32.33
C LEU A 53 -8.96 -31.49 30.96
N ALA A 54 -8.41 -32.05 29.88
CA ALA A 54 -8.90 -31.84 28.52
C ALA A 54 -10.34 -32.34 28.35
N GLU A 55 -10.68 -33.51 28.91
CA GLU A 55 -12.04 -34.05 28.88
C GLU A 55 -13.07 -33.13 29.55
N ASN A 56 -12.68 -32.40 30.60
CA ASN A 56 -13.59 -31.45 31.27
C ASN A 56 -13.96 -30.24 30.40
N TYR A 57 -13.15 -29.90 29.40
CA TYR A 57 -13.36 -28.76 28.51
C TYR A 57 -13.76 -29.16 27.10
N LYS A 58 -14.02 -30.44 26.87
CA LYS A 58 -14.51 -30.97 25.60
C LYS A 58 -15.87 -30.37 25.26
N VAL A 59 -16.01 -29.92 24.01
CA VAL A 59 -17.26 -29.40 23.47
C VAL A 59 -17.82 -30.42 22.49
N ASN A 60 -19.02 -30.93 22.75
CA ASN A 60 -19.68 -31.88 21.88
C ASN A 60 -20.43 -31.14 20.76
N ASP A 61 -20.20 -31.55 19.51
CA ASP A 61 -20.99 -31.09 18.38
C ASP A 61 -22.25 -31.97 18.22
N PRO A 62 -23.44 -31.41 17.94
CA PRO A 62 -24.66 -32.20 17.77
C PRO A 62 -24.66 -33.11 16.52
N THR A 63 -23.78 -32.84 15.57
CA THR A 63 -23.77 -33.44 14.23
C THR A 63 -22.53 -34.29 13.94
N GLU A 64 -21.47 -34.16 14.73
CA GLU A 64 -20.22 -34.88 14.55
C GLU A 64 -19.84 -35.68 15.80
N ILE A 65 -19.38 -36.92 15.59
CA ILE A 65 -18.84 -37.77 16.65
C ILE A 65 -17.33 -37.84 16.43
N CYS A 66 -16.56 -37.35 17.39
CA CYS A 66 -15.10 -37.41 17.38
C CYS A 66 -14.64 -38.74 18.00
N GLU A 67 -13.92 -39.56 17.25
CA GLU A 67 -13.32 -40.79 17.77
C GLU A 67 -12.10 -40.45 18.63
N GLU A 68 -12.13 -40.85 19.89
CA GLU A 68 -11.01 -40.69 20.81
C GLU A 68 -9.89 -41.67 20.47
N GLN A 69 -8.67 -41.19 20.42
CA GLN A 69 -7.49 -42.04 20.33
C GLN A 69 -7.03 -42.42 21.74
N GLU A 70 -6.76 -43.71 21.96
CA GLU A 70 -6.10 -44.16 23.19
C GLU A 70 -4.72 -43.51 23.27
N VAL A 71 -4.50 -42.71 24.31
CA VAL A 71 -3.21 -42.08 24.58
C VAL A 71 -2.32 -43.13 25.23
N GLU A 72 -1.29 -43.57 24.51
CA GLU A 72 -0.25 -44.43 25.07
C GLU A 72 0.41 -43.74 26.28
N PRO A 73 0.72 -44.47 27.36
CA PRO A 73 1.34 -43.88 28.54
C PRO A 73 2.67 -43.20 28.18
N ASP A 74 2.92 -42.05 28.81
CA ASP A 74 4.11 -41.22 28.62
C ASP A 74 5.36 -41.97 29.11
N GLU A 75 5.94 -42.81 28.25
CA GLU A 75 7.24 -43.41 28.51
C GLU A 75 8.28 -42.30 28.51
N SER A 76 9.00 -42.14 29.62
CA SER A 76 10.16 -41.26 29.72
C SER A 76 11.17 -41.65 28.64
N CYS A 77 11.16 -40.91 27.54
CA CYS A 77 11.92 -41.18 26.35
C CYS A 77 12.75 -39.93 25.98
N GLY A 78 13.66 -40.06 25.01
CA GLY A 78 14.41 -38.92 24.48
C GLY A 78 15.75 -38.69 25.18
N ASN A 79 16.48 -37.66 24.74
CA ASN A 79 17.83 -37.37 25.23
C ASN A 79 17.85 -36.09 26.06
N GLN A 80 17.80 -36.24 27.38
CA GLN A 80 17.81 -35.11 28.32
C GLN A 80 19.05 -34.23 28.16
N GLN A 81 20.23 -34.83 28.02
CA GLN A 81 21.48 -34.08 27.88
C GLN A 81 21.51 -33.24 26.60
N LEU A 82 20.92 -33.74 25.51
CA LEU A 82 20.75 -32.98 24.27
C LEU A 82 19.82 -31.78 24.49
N CYS A 83 18.63 -32.01 25.05
CA CYS A 83 17.62 -30.97 25.26
C CYS A 83 18.10 -29.88 26.23
N ASP A 84 18.69 -30.27 27.36
CA ASP A 84 19.29 -29.33 28.31
C ASP A 84 20.43 -28.53 27.64
N GLY A 85 21.25 -29.20 26.82
CA GLY A 85 22.34 -28.56 26.07
C GLY A 85 21.86 -27.55 25.02
N ILE A 86 20.71 -27.77 24.39
CA ILE A 86 20.13 -26.84 23.42
C ILE A 86 19.71 -25.54 24.11
N PHE A 87 18.90 -25.62 25.17
CA PHE A 87 18.34 -24.43 25.81
C PHE A 87 19.35 -23.68 26.70
N SER A 88 20.45 -24.33 27.09
CA SER A 88 21.58 -23.70 27.79
C SER A 88 22.70 -23.20 26.85
N SER A 89 22.53 -23.34 25.53
CA SER A 89 23.54 -22.92 24.56
C SER A 89 23.61 -21.39 24.41
N ALA A 90 24.75 -20.90 23.90
CA ALA A 90 25.04 -19.48 23.77
C ALA A 90 23.96 -18.62 23.06
N PRO A 91 23.27 -19.10 22.00
CA PRO A 91 22.18 -18.33 21.39
C PRO A 91 21.04 -17.99 22.35
N PHE A 92 20.88 -18.73 23.44
CA PHE A 92 19.82 -18.56 24.43
C PHE A 92 20.30 -17.98 25.76
N ASP A 93 21.54 -17.45 25.84
CA ASP A 93 22.07 -16.83 27.07
C ASP A 93 21.16 -15.71 27.60
N GLY A 94 20.59 -14.91 26.71
CA GLY A 94 19.65 -13.83 27.05
C GLY A 94 18.26 -14.30 27.50
N CYS A 95 18.00 -15.60 27.45
CA CYS A 95 16.74 -16.24 27.83
C CYS A 95 16.82 -16.93 29.20
N GLN A 96 18.05 -17.14 29.69
CA GLN A 96 18.28 -17.80 30.97
C GLN A 96 17.63 -16.99 32.09
N ASN A 97 16.85 -17.67 32.94
CA ASN A 97 16.05 -17.09 34.05
C ASN A 97 14.79 -16.31 33.65
N LEU A 98 14.48 -16.17 32.36
CA LEU A 98 13.20 -15.61 31.90
C LEU A 98 12.13 -16.70 31.72
N LEU A 99 12.57 -17.92 31.40
CA LEU A 99 11.70 -19.05 31.08
C LEU A 99 11.98 -20.27 31.96
N ASP A 100 10.98 -21.14 32.10
CA ASP A 100 11.15 -22.46 32.70
C ASP A 100 11.79 -23.45 31.71
N MET A 101 13.13 -23.50 31.75
CA MET A 101 13.93 -24.39 30.91
C MET A 101 13.61 -25.88 31.13
N VAL A 102 13.16 -26.27 32.33
CA VAL A 102 12.88 -27.68 32.66
C VAL A 102 11.63 -28.16 31.90
N SER A 103 10.61 -27.33 31.80
CA SER A 103 9.40 -27.65 31.05
C SER A 103 9.68 -27.76 29.54
N PHE A 104 10.47 -26.85 28.97
CA PHE A 104 10.87 -26.93 27.56
C PHE A 104 11.76 -28.14 27.26
N ALA A 105 12.67 -28.51 28.17
CA ALA A 105 13.49 -29.72 28.02
C ALA A 105 12.63 -30.99 27.97
N LYS A 106 11.57 -31.09 28.79
CA LYS A 106 10.62 -32.22 28.74
C LYS A 106 9.89 -32.32 27.41
N VAL A 107 9.38 -31.20 26.89
CA VAL A 107 8.71 -31.17 25.57
C VAL A 107 9.67 -31.55 24.45
N CYS A 108 10.91 -31.02 24.49
CA CYS A 108 11.97 -31.41 23.56
C CYS A 108 12.24 -32.92 23.59
N MET A 109 12.31 -33.52 24.78
CA MET A 109 12.52 -34.95 24.92
C MET A 109 11.38 -35.72 24.23
N GLN A 110 10.12 -35.36 24.47
CA GLN A 110 8.96 -36.00 23.86
C GLN A 110 8.94 -35.87 22.32
N ASP A 111 9.29 -34.70 21.79
CA ASP A 111 9.39 -34.45 20.35
C ASP A 111 10.49 -35.27 19.68
N THR A 112 11.61 -35.50 20.37
CA THR A 112 12.69 -36.34 19.85
C THR A 112 12.32 -37.82 19.81
N CYS A 113 11.34 -38.28 20.58
CA CYS A 113 10.89 -39.68 20.61
C CYS A 113 9.88 -40.03 19.53
N THR A 114 8.96 -39.11 19.26
CA THR A 114 7.80 -39.35 18.37
C THR A 114 8.18 -39.29 16.90
N SER A 115 9.32 -38.68 16.57
CA SER A 115 9.81 -38.61 15.20
C SER A 115 10.39 -39.94 14.70
N LYS A 116 9.64 -40.64 13.82
CA LYS A 116 10.17 -41.76 13.02
C LYS A 116 10.89 -41.34 11.73
N ASN A 117 10.71 -40.10 11.26
CA ASN A 117 11.11 -39.68 9.89
C ASN A 117 11.92 -38.37 9.78
N SER A 118 12.01 -37.51 10.81
CA SER A 118 12.94 -36.37 10.87
C SER A 118 12.89 -35.71 12.26
N THR A 119 13.83 -36.08 13.12
CA THR A 119 13.92 -35.60 14.52
C THR A 119 14.04 -34.09 14.60
N ASP A 120 14.65 -33.49 13.57
CA ASP A 120 14.87 -32.05 13.50
C ASP A 120 13.55 -31.29 13.34
N ALA A 121 12.57 -31.78 12.57
CA ALA A 121 11.38 -31.00 12.23
C ALA A 121 10.49 -30.67 13.45
N LEU A 122 10.25 -31.63 14.35
CA LEU A 122 9.51 -31.38 15.60
C LEU A 122 10.36 -30.58 16.58
N LEU A 123 11.62 -30.97 16.75
CA LEU A 123 12.56 -30.27 17.63
C LEU A 123 12.68 -28.78 17.27
N CYS A 124 12.77 -28.45 15.98
CA CYS A 124 12.80 -27.07 15.51
C CYS A 124 11.56 -26.28 15.96
N LYS A 125 10.37 -26.89 16.03
CA LYS A 125 9.15 -26.20 16.50
C LYS A 125 9.27 -25.84 17.97
N THR A 126 9.71 -26.77 18.80
CA THR A 126 9.90 -26.53 20.24
C THR A 126 10.99 -25.49 20.51
N ILE A 127 12.10 -25.51 19.77
CA ILE A 127 13.14 -24.47 19.89
C ILE A 127 12.62 -23.11 19.40
N SER A 128 11.82 -23.08 18.32
CA SER A 128 11.20 -21.83 17.84
C SER A 128 10.27 -21.24 18.88
N GLU A 129 9.47 -22.07 19.56
CA GLU A 129 8.59 -21.61 20.63
C GLU A 129 9.38 -21.08 21.83
N PHE A 130 10.47 -21.76 22.21
CA PHE A 130 11.36 -21.25 23.25
C PHE A 130 11.94 -19.87 22.90
N SER A 131 12.42 -19.70 21.66
CA SER A 131 12.93 -18.42 21.15
C SER A 131 11.86 -17.33 21.22
N ARG A 132 10.64 -17.64 20.76
CA ARG A 132 9.49 -16.71 20.77
C ARG A 132 9.09 -16.29 22.18
N GLN A 133 8.99 -17.23 23.11
CA GLN A 133 8.68 -16.95 24.51
C GLN A 133 9.78 -16.14 25.19
N CYS A 134 11.04 -16.36 24.80
CA CYS A 134 12.16 -15.58 25.31
C CYS A 134 12.05 -14.12 24.88
N VAL A 135 11.78 -13.87 23.60
CA VAL A 135 11.53 -12.51 23.07
C VAL A 135 10.36 -11.85 23.80
N TYR A 136 9.26 -12.58 23.97
CA TYR A 136 8.06 -12.08 24.66
C TYR A 136 8.34 -11.70 26.12
N ALA A 137 9.17 -12.48 26.82
CA ALA A 137 9.62 -12.19 28.18
C ALA A 137 10.67 -11.05 28.27
N GLY A 138 11.04 -10.42 27.14
CA GLY A 138 12.00 -9.33 27.07
C GLY A 138 13.46 -9.77 26.87
N GLY A 139 13.69 -11.06 26.62
CA GLY A 139 14.99 -11.59 26.24
C GLY A 139 15.35 -11.31 24.78
N MET A 140 16.62 -11.53 24.42
CA MET A 140 17.13 -11.35 23.06
C MET A 140 17.88 -12.61 22.62
N PRO A 141 17.18 -13.64 22.11
CA PRO A 141 17.84 -14.81 21.56
C PRO A 141 18.67 -14.42 20.34
N GLN A 142 19.84 -15.03 20.19
CA GLN A 142 20.66 -14.89 19.00
C GLN A 142 20.22 -15.88 17.93
N GLN A 143 20.77 -15.74 16.73
CA GLN A 143 20.51 -16.66 15.63
C GLN A 143 21.01 -18.08 15.98
N TRP A 144 20.06 -18.99 16.20
CA TRP A 144 20.32 -20.40 16.52
C TRP A 144 20.13 -21.32 15.30
N ARG A 145 19.39 -20.86 14.29
CA ARG A 145 19.24 -21.58 13.00
C ARG A 145 20.51 -21.44 12.18
N ASN A 146 20.90 -22.52 11.50
CA ASN A 146 22.03 -22.51 10.57
C ASN A 146 21.75 -23.42 9.37
N GLN A 147 22.66 -23.46 8.39
CA GLN A 147 22.46 -24.22 7.14
C GLN A 147 22.29 -25.73 7.35
N THR A 148 22.73 -26.26 8.49
CA THR A 148 22.68 -27.69 8.82
C THR A 148 21.61 -28.04 9.86
N PHE A 149 21.03 -27.04 10.54
CA PHE A 149 20.07 -27.26 11.63
C PHE A 149 18.97 -26.22 11.59
N CYS A 150 17.73 -26.68 11.42
CA CYS A 150 16.53 -25.84 11.42
C CYS A 150 16.60 -24.66 10.43
N TYR A 151 17.29 -24.85 9.30
CA TYR A 151 17.45 -23.83 8.27
C TYR A 151 16.10 -23.36 7.74
N TYR A 152 15.93 -22.04 7.67
CA TYR A 152 14.78 -21.41 7.04
C TYR A 152 15.27 -20.54 5.88
N GLN A 153 14.82 -20.84 4.67
CA GLN A 153 15.18 -20.07 3.48
C GLN A 153 14.22 -18.91 3.30
N CYS A 154 14.74 -17.68 3.47
CA CYS A 154 13.98 -16.48 3.16
C CYS A 154 13.88 -16.21 1.65
N PRO A 155 12.77 -15.60 1.20
CA PRO A 155 12.64 -15.15 -0.18
C PRO A 155 13.58 -13.97 -0.46
N TYR A 156 13.86 -13.76 -1.74
CA TYR A 156 14.73 -12.67 -2.21
C TYR A 156 16.11 -12.68 -1.53
N ASN A 157 16.58 -11.50 -1.10
CA ASN A 157 17.78 -11.26 -0.32
C ASN A 157 17.45 -10.88 1.14
N MET A 158 16.32 -11.36 1.67
CA MET A 158 15.95 -11.19 3.08
C MET A 158 16.75 -12.14 3.98
N GLN A 159 16.79 -11.81 5.28
CA GLN A 159 17.41 -12.64 6.31
C GLN A 159 16.37 -13.01 7.37
N TYR A 160 16.48 -14.24 7.90
CA TYR A 160 15.66 -14.66 9.02
C TYR A 160 16.19 -14.03 10.31
N LEU A 161 15.29 -13.47 11.10
CA LEU A 161 15.56 -12.86 12.39
C LEU A 161 14.62 -13.46 13.44
N GLU A 162 15.12 -13.71 14.65
CA GLU A 162 14.30 -14.20 15.77
C GLU A 162 13.35 -13.11 16.32
N CYS A 163 13.66 -11.85 16.07
CA CYS A 163 12.84 -10.70 16.45
C CYS A 163 12.96 -9.64 15.35
N SER A 164 11.95 -9.61 14.50
CA SER A 164 11.81 -8.63 13.42
C SER A 164 10.58 -7.76 13.66
N SER A 165 10.67 -6.48 13.28
CA SER A 165 9.56 -5.55 13.41
C SER A 165 8.34 -6.07 12.65
N SER A 166 7.19 -6.12 13.31
CA SER A 166 5.91 -6.45 12.70
C SER A 166 5.44 -5.39 11.70
N CYS A 167 6.01 -4.19 11.78
CA CYS A 167 5.88 -3.14 10.77
C CYS A 167 7.16 -3.12 9.93
N GLN A 168 7.14 -3.78 8.78
CA GLN A 168 8.28 -3.86 7.87
C GLN A 168 8.51 -2.51 7.16
N ASP A 169 9.76 -2.04 7.16
CA ASP A 169 10.14 -0.86 6.36
C ASP A 169 10.10 -1.20 4.87
N SER A 170 9.34 -0.43 4.11
CA SER A 170 9.16 -0.62 2.66
C SER A 170 9.50 0.63 1.87
N CYS A 171 9.54 0.55 0.54
CA CYS A 171 9.75 1.71 -0.31
C CYS A 171 8.64 2.75 -0.18
N THR A 172 7.38 2.32 0.02
CA THR A 172 6.29 3.27 0.30
C THR A 172 6.30 3.84 1.72
N ASN A 173 6.77 3.07 2.71
CA ASN A 173 6.93 3.53 4.09
C ASN A 173 8.30 3.13 4.69
N PRO A 174 9.38 3.91 4.43
CA PRO A 174 10.74 3.56 4.83
C PRO A 174 11.05 3.64 6.33
N SER A 175 10.07 4.03 7.16
CA SER A 175 10.25 4.22 8.61
C SER A 175 9.08 3.66 9.40
N ALA A 176 8.38 2.66 8.83
CA ALA A 176 7.28 1.96 9.47
C ALA A 176 7.67 1.36 10.83
N SER A 177 8.90 0.86 10.93
CA SER A 177 9.42 0.24 12.15
C SER A 177 9.59 1.21 13.33
N GLN A 178 9.75 2.51 13.07
CA GLN A 178 10.02 3.52 14.12
C GLN A 178 8.80 3.88 14.95
N THR A 179 7.60 3.67 14.41
CA THR A 179 6.32 3.96 15.07
C THR A 179 5.49 2.68 15.25
N CYS A 180 6.15 1.53 15.31
CA CYS A 180 5.48 0.25 15.46
C CYS A 180 5.27 -0.08 16.94
N ASP A 181 4.02 -0.14 17.39
CA ASP A 181 3.66 -0.49 18.76
C ASP A 181 3.41 -2.00 18.95
N LEU A 182 3.61 -2.81 17.90
CA LEU A 182 3.45 -4.25 17.93
C LEU A 182 4.73 -4.94 18.41
N HIS A 183 4.58 -6.04 19.16
CA HIS A 183 5.70 -6.92 19.47
C HIS A 183 6.35 -7.45 18.19
N CYS A 184 7.67 -7.63 18.22
CA CYS A 184 8.38 -8.25 17.12
C CYS A 184 8.01 -9.74 17.02
N HIS A 185 8.16 -10.28 15.82
CA HIS A 185 7.95 -11.69 15.52
C HIS A 185 9.19 -12.25 14.81
N ASP A 186 9.41 -13.54 14.90
CA ASP A 186 10.45 -14.21 14.13
C ASP A 186 10.02 -14.33 12.66
N GLY A 187 10.96 -14.14 11.74
CA GLY A 187 10.62 -14.17 10.32
C GLY A 187 11.65 -13.55 9.41
N CYS A 188 11.29 -13.51 8.13
CA CYS A 188 12.13 -12.93 7.09
C CYS A 188 11.98 -11.41 7.05
N SER A 189 13.10 -10.71 7.17
CA SER A 189 13.14 -9.25 7.15
C SER A 189 14.32 -8.74 6.35
N CYS A 190 14.24 -7.48 5.92
CA CYS A 190 15.35 -6.84 5.22
C CYS A 190 16.54 -6.61 6.14
N PRO A 191 17.78 -6.83 5.66
CA PRO A 191 18.98 -6.46 6.41
C PRO A 191 18.99 -4.99 6.79
N LYS A 192 19.64 -4.67 7.91
CA LYS A 192 19.73 -3.30 8.43
C LYS A 192 20.23 -2.32 7.36
N GLY A 193 19.49 -1.23 7.17
CA GLY A 193 19.81 -0.19 6.18
C GLY A 193 19.18 -0.40 4.80
N LEU A 194 18.41 -1.47 4.61
CA LEU A 194 17.61 -1.73 3.41
C LEU A 194 16.11 -1.72 3.75
N VAL A 195 15.29 -1.47 2.74
CA VAL A 195 13.82 -1.50 2.81
C VAL A 195 13.28 -2.46 1.75
N PHE A 196 12.09 -3.00 1.97
CA PHE A 196 11.46 -3.89 1.01
C PHE A 196 10.84 -3.13 -0.16
N ASP A 197 11.14 -3.55 -1.38
CA ASP A 197 10.52 -3.05 -2.60
C ASP A 197 9.11 -3.64 -2.77
N ASP A 198 8.13 -3.00 -2.14
CA ASP A 198 6.71 -3.35 -2.18
C ASP A 198 5.99 -2.92 -3.47
N LEU A 199 6.67 -2.19 -4.37
CA LEU A 199 6.13 -1.74 -5.65
C LEU A 199 6.62 -2.59 -6.82
N GLY A 200 7.91 -2.91 -6.86
CA GLY A 200 8.54 -3.74 -7.89
C GLY A 200 8.74 -5.20 -7.50
N ASN A 201 8.58 -5.54 -6.20
CA ASN A 201 8.82 -6.88 -5.65
C ASN A 201 10.22 -7.42 -5.98
N SER A 202 11.23 -6.55 -6.03
CA SER A 202 12.62 -6.94 -6.30
C SER A 202 13.41 -7.40 -5.07
N GLY A 203 12.80 -7.36 -3.88
CA GLY A 203 13.43 -7.74 -2.61
C GLY A 203 13.83 -6.52 -1.78
N CYS A 204 14.96 -6.61 -1.08
CA CYS A 204 15.46 -5.54 -0.22
C CYS A 204 16.42 -4.64 -0.99
N VAL A 205 16.10 -3.34 -1.05
CA VAL A 205 16.84 -2.31 -1.78
C VAL A 205 17.20 -1.15 -0.86
N ARG A 206 18.11 -0.27 -1.29
CA ARG A 206 18.35 0.97 -0.56
C ARG A 206 17.20 1.95 -0.81
N VAL A 207 16.94 2.85 0.15
CA VAL A 207 15.88 3.87 0.03
C VAL A 207 16.04 4.72 -1.24
N ASN A 208 17.27 5.02 -1.65
CA ASN A 208 17.54 5.79 -2.87
C ASN A 208 17.32 5.00 -4.19
N GLU A 209 17.23 3.68 -4.11
CA GLU A 209 16.95 2.78 -5.23
C GLU A 209 15.44 2.46 -5.35
N CYS A 210 14.62 2.93 -4.40
CA CYS A 210 13.19 2.69 -4.41
C CYS A 210 12.51 3.18 -5.70
N PRO A 211 11.70 2.33 -6.35
CA PRO A 211 10.99 2.70 -7.56
C PRO A 211 9.77 3.56 -7.25
N CYS A 212 9.21 4.18 -8.28
CA CYS A 212 7.97 4.95 -8.23
C CYS A 212 6.91 4.29 -9.10
N MET A 213 5.64 4.45 -8.75
CA MET A 213 4.52 3.95 -9.56
C MET A 213 3.75 5.13 -10.16
N HIS A 214 3.41 5.04 -11.44
CA HIS A 214 2.51 5.96 -12.12
C HIS A 214 1.67 5.20 -13.16
N ASN A 215 0.34 5.36 -13.11
CA ASN A 215 -0.61 4.66 -14.00
C ASN A 215 -0.35 3.14 -14.09
N ASN A 216 -0.10 2.49 -12.95
CA ASN A 216 0.19 1.06 -12.85
C ASN A 216 1.47 0.60 -13.58
N VAL A 217 2.37 1.53 -13.89
CA VAL A 217 3.71 1.27 -14.42
C VAL A 217 4.73 1.64 -13.35
N THR A 218 5.67 0.73 -13.11
CA THR A 218 6.76 0.90 -12.15
C THR A 218 7.98 1.46 -12.86
N TYR A 219 8.53 2.55 -12.31
CA TYR A 219 9.71 3.26 -12.79
C TYR A 219 10.83 3.12 -11.78
N LYS A 220 12.01 2.72 -12.22
CA LYS A 220 13.20 2.66 -11.36
C LYS A 220 13.65 4.07 -10.99
N SER A 221 14.38 4.19 -9.88
CA SER A 221 15.03 5.45 -9.50
C SER A 221 15.91 5.96 -10.65
N GLY A 222 15.69 7.20 -11.07
CA GLY A 222 16.32 7.84 -12.23
C GLY A 222 15.49 7.79 -13.52
N GLU A 223 14.51 6.90 -13.64
CA GLU A 223 13.62 6.86 -14.80
C GLU A 223 12.62 8.01 -14.77
N SER A 224 12.14 8.40 -15.94
CA SER A 224 11.24 9.55 -16.10
C SER A 224 10.13 9.27 -17.09
N TYR A 225 9.02 9.97 -16.91
CA TYR A 225 7.99 10.07 -17.94
C TYR A 225 7.73 11.55 -18.28
N SER A 226 7.42 11.79 -19.54
CA SER A 226 7.00 13.11 -20.01
C SER A 226 5.49 13.19 -20.02
N HIS A 227 4.95 14.32 -19.59
CA HIS A 227 3.56 14.69 -19.81
C HIS A 227 3.52 15.98 -20.65
N SER A 228 2.31 16.46 -20.95
CA SER A 228 2.10 17.58 -21.89
C SER A 228 2.81 18.89 -21.51
N CYS A 229 3.21 19.04 -20.25
CA CYS A 229 3.72 20.29 -19.68
C CYS A 229 4.99 20.09 -18.87
N GLY A 230 5.71 18.97 -19.04
CA GLY A 230 6.81 18.69 -18.14
C GLY A 230 7.35 17.28 -18.16
N ILE A 231 8.33 17.06 -17.30
CA ILE A 231 8.96 15.76 -17.08
C ILE A 231 8.94 15.48 -15.58
N CYS A 232 8.51 14.27 -15.22
CA CYS A 232 8.58 13.74 -13.87
C CYS A 232 9.65 12.65 -13.81
N THR A 233 10.61 12.79 -12.90
CA THR A 233 11.68 11.83 -12.65
C THR A 233 11.47 11.15 -11.30
N CYS A 234 11.59 9.83 -11.28
CA CYS A 234 11.53 9.06 -10.04
C CYS A 234 12.85 9.22 -9.28
N GLN A 235 12.80 9.60 -8.00
CA GLN A 235 13.95 9.71 -7.12
C GLN A 235 13.58 9.18 -5.74
N ALA A 236 14.22 8.10 -5.30
CA ALA A 236 14.04 7.52 -3.96
C ALA A 236 12.55 7.30 -3.58
N GLY A 237 11.80 6.65 -4.46
CA GLY A 237 10.36 6.38 -4.26
C GLY A 237 9.43 7.59 -4.41
N LYS A 238 9.95 8.76 -4.81
CA LYS A 238 9.17 10.00 -4.97
C LYS A 238 9.29 10.58 -6.37
N TRP A 239 8.21 11.18 -6.84
CA TRP A 239 8.20 11.92 -8.11
C TRP A 239 8.72 13.33 -7.91
N THR A 240 9.73 13.70 -8.70
CA THR A 240 10.19 15.08 -8.85
C THR A 240 9.82 15.56 -10.24
N CYS A 241 8.84 16.44 -10.33
CA CYS A 241 8.31 16.95 -11.59
C CYS A 241 8.81 18.38 -11.87
N THR A 242 9.03 18.66 -13.15
CA THR A 242 9.32 19.99 -13.66
C THR A 242 8.14 20.46 -14.48
N ASP A 243 7.66 21.68 -14.22
CA ASP A 243 6.59 22.29 -14.99
C ASP A 243 7.18 23.30 -15.99
N GLU A 244 6.89 23.10 -17.26
CA GLU A 244 7.19 24.05 -18.33
C GLU A 244 5.96 24.89 -18.66
N ASN A 245 6.18 26.10 -19.16
CA ASN A 245 5.10 26.98 -19.63
C ASN A 245 4.41 26.37 -20.86
N CYS A 246 3.33 25.62 -20.63
CA CYS A 246 2.53 25.02 -21.67
C CYS A 246 1.27 25.86 -21.99
N PRO A 247 0.77 25.82 -23.23
CA PRO A 247 -0.45 26.52 -23.59
C PRO A 247 -1.68 25.84 -22.99
N GLY A 248 -2.55 26.61 -22.34
CA GLY A 248 -3.91 26.16 -22.00
C GLY A 248 -4.82 26.16 -23.22
N THR A 249 -5.72 25.19 -23.30
CA THR A 249 -6.74 25.12 -24.37
C THR A 249 -8.14 25.18 -23.78
N CYS A 250 -8.97 26.09 -24.29
CA CYS A 250 -10.41 26.11 -24.05
C CYS A 250 -11.13 25.78 -25.38
N SER A 251 -12.13 24.89 -25.33
CA SER A 251 -12.88 24.47 -26.52
C SER A 251 -14.39 24.60 -26.34
N VAL A 252 -15.08 24.78 -27.48
CA VAL A 252 -16.54 24.68 -27.58
C VAL A 252 -16.86 23.63 -28.64
N GLU A 253 -17.47 22.53 -28.23
CA GLU A 253 -17.74 21.36 -29.04
C GLU A 253 -19.25 21.11 -29.15
N GLY A 254 -19.71 20.71 -30.33
CA GLY A 254 -21.13 20.41 -30.57
C GLY A 254 -22.11 21.59 -30.38
N GLY A 255 -21.61 22.81 -30.14
CA GLY A 255 -22.43 24.01 -29.96
C GLY A 255 -22.97 24.24 -28.54
N ALA A 256 -22.64 23.38 -27.58
CA ALA A 256 -23.08 23.52 -26.19
C ALA A 256 -22.04 23.04 -25.16
N HIS A 257 -21.09 22.18 -25.54
CA HIS A 257 -20.12 21.62 -24.60
C HIS A 257 -18.89 22.50 -24.55
N ILE A 258 -18.60 23.08 -23.40
CA ILE A 258 -17.47 23.97 -23.17
C ILE A 258 -16.46 23.22 -22.31
N ASN A 259 -15.23 23.10 -22.79
CA ASN A 259 -14.10 22.68 -21.97
C ASN A 259 -13.26 23.90 -21.62
N THR A 260 -13.07 24.16 -20.34
CA THR A 260 -12.34 25.33 -19.82
C THR A 260 -10.82 25.09 -19.83
N PHE A 261 -10.03 26.15 -19.62
CA PHE A 261 -8.56 26.07 -19.67
C PHE A 261 -7.96 25.11 -18.62
N ASP A 262 -8.67 24.90 -17.51
CA ASP A 262 -8.34 24.02 -16.39
C ASP A 262 -9.05 22.65 -16.48
N GLY A 263 -9.68 22.33 -17.61
CA GLY A 263 -10.22 21.01 -17.91
C GLY A 263 -11.63 20.72 -17.38
N HIS A 264 -12.33 21.71 -16.83
CA HIS A 264 -13.73 21.54 -16.43
C HIS A 264 -14.66 21.60 -17.64
N ILE A 265 -15.60 20.65 -17.69
CA ILE A 265 -16.58 20.50 -18.78
C ILE A 265 -17.95 21.03 -18.34
N TYR A 266 -18.52 21.95 -19.11
CA TYR A 266 -19.86 22.49 -18.93
C TYR A 266 -20.72 22.26 -20.16
N THR A 267 -22.04 22.16 -19.98
CA THR A 267 -23.00 22.14 -21.10
C THR A 267 -23.93 23.33 -20.98
N ILE A 268 -23.85 24.25 -21.95
CA ILE A 268 -24.63 25.49 -21.97
C ILE A 268 -25.43 25.53 -23.27
N HIS A 269 -26.76 25.42 -23.15
CA HIS A 269 -27.69 25.62 -24.25
C HIS A 269 -28.10 27.10 -24.31
N GLY A 270 -27.30 27.88 -25.03
CA GLY A 270 -27.46 29.32 -25.17
C GLY A 270 -28.20 29.75 -26.44
N ASP A 271 -28.85 30.91 -26.36
CA ASP A 271 -29.45 31.64 -27.50
C ASP A 271 -29.02 33.12 -27.43
N CYS A 272 -27.70 33.34 -27.34
CA CYS A 272 -27.10 34.65 -27.12
C CYS A 272 -25.62 34.68 -27.56
N ASN A 273 -25.01 35.86 -27.43
CA ASN A 273 -23.57 36.05 -27.59
C ASN A 273 -22.90 35.92 -26.23
N TYR A 274 -21.90 35.05 -26.14
CA TYR A 274 -21.17 34.76 -24.90
C TYR A 274 -19.70 35.14 -25.07
N ILE A 275 -19.10 35.69 -24.01
CA ILE A 275 -17.65 35.93 -23.94
C ILE A 275 -17.02 34.63 -23.47
N LEU A 276 -16.22 34.00 -24.34
CA LEU A 276 -15.53 32.75 -24.02
C LEU A 276 -14.19 33.00 -23.33
N ALA A 277 -13.45 34.03 -23.77
CA ALA A 277 -12.21 34.46 -23.14
C ALA A 277 -12.05 35.96 -23.29
N LYS A 278 -11.55 36.63 -22.26
CA LYS A 278 -11.27 38.07 -22.29
C LYS A 278 -10.08 38.37 -21.39
N ASP A 279 -9.14 39.13 -21.92
CA ASP A 279 -8.00 39.63 -21.16
C ASP A 279 -8.43 40.71 -20.16
N LYS A 280 -7.80 40.71 -18.97
CA LYS A 280 -8.12 41.67 -17.90
C LYS A 280 -7.92 43.12 -18.32
N ASP A 281 -6.89 43.39 -19.12
CA ASP A 281 -6.55 44.72 -19.62
C ASP A 281 -7.29 45.06 -20.92
N ASN A 282 -8.26 44.21 -21.33
CA ASN A 282 -9.00 44.32 -22.58
C ASN A 282 -8.11 44.30 -23.84
N ARG A 283 -6.93 43.65 -23.78
CA ARG A 283 -6.05 43.47 -24.96
C ARG A 283 -6.70 42.59 -26.02
N PHE A 284 -7.51 41.60 -25.61
CA PHE A 284 -8.32 40.80 -26.51
C PHE A 284 -9.61 40.30 -25.87
N SER A 285 -10.59 39.94 -26.70
CA SER A 285 -11.71 39.10 -26.29
C SER A 285 -12.17 38.19 -27.42
N VAL A 286 -12.52 36.96 -27.06
CA VAL A 286 -13.12 35.96 -27.94
C VAL A 286 -14.58 35.80 -27.53
N GLN A 287 -15.48 36.05 -28.47
CA GLN A 287 -16.91 35.88 -28.28
C GLN A 287 -17.45 34.83 -29.24
N VAL A 288 -18.45 34.09 -28.77
CA VAL A 288 -19.13 33.05 -29.54
C VAL A 288 -20.62 33.33 -29.54
N GLN A 289 -21.25 33.20 -30.70
CA GLN A 289 -22.69 33.25 -30.84
C GLN A 289 -23.24 31.82 -30.85
N LEU A 290 -23.95 31.46 -29.79
CA LEU A 290 -24.72 30.22 -29.71
C LEU A 290 -26.18 30.55 -30.01
N MET A 291 -26.77 29.84 -30.97
CA MET A 291 -28.18 30.00 -31.31
C MET A 291 -28.88 28.65 -31.37
N LYS A 292 -30.21 28.66 -31.18
CA LYS A 292 -31.04 27.48 -31.44
C LYS A 292 -30.96 27.09 -32.92
N CYS A 293 -30.65 25.82 -33.18
CA CYS A 293 -30.56 25.25 -34.53
C CYS A 293 -31.44 24.02 -34.74
N GLY A 294 -32.14 23.57 -33.68
CA GLY A 294 -33.11 22.48 -33.75
C GLY A 294 -34.49 22.91 -33.25
N LEU A 295 -35.44 21.97 -33.29
CA LEU A 295 -36.80 22.16 -32.78
C LEU A 295 -36.90 22.15 -31.25
N SER A 296 -35.81 21.81 -30.56
CA SER A 296 -35.75 21.68 -29.11
C SER A 296 -34.86 22.77 -28.52
N ASP A 297 -35.23 23.28 -27.35
CA ASP A 297 -34.46 24.28 -26.60
C ASP A 297 -33.09 23.76 -26.13
N TYR A 298 -32.88 22.44 -26.15
CA TYR A 298 -31.60 21.79 -25.80
C TYR A 298 -30.68 21.58 -27.02
N ARG A 299 -31.00 22.17 -28.18
CA ARG A 299 -30.17 22.09 -29.40
C ARG A 299 -29.70 23.48 -29.82
N SER A 300 -28.53 23.87 -29.31
CA SER A 300 -27.79 25.05 -29.72
C SER A 300 -26.64 24.69 -30.66
N CYS A 301 -26.36 25.56 -31.63
CA CYS A 301 -25.22 25.45 -32.53
C CYS A 301 -24.37 26.72 -32.43
N LEU A 302 -23.06 26.55 -32.59
CA LEU A 302 -22.14 27.66 -32.78
C LEU A 302 -22.34 28.25 -34.18
N LYS A 303 -22.78 29.51 -34.25
CA LYS A 303 -23.04 30.20 -35.53
C LYS A 303 -21.86 31.05 -35.98
N GLU A 304 -21.28 31.80 -35.04
CA GLU A 304 -20.28 32.82 -35.32
C GLU A 304 -19.25 32.90 -34.20
N ILE A 305 -18.01 33.19 -34.57
CA ILE A 305 -16.92 33.51 -33.63
C ILE A 305 -16.43 34.92 -33.94
N ALA A 306 -16.40 35.78 -32.93
CA ALA A 306 -15.88 37.13 -33.03
C ALA A 306 -14.60 37.26 -32.19
N LEU A 307 -13.51 37.68 -32.83
CA LEU A 307 -12.23 37.97 -32.19
C LEU A 307 -11.99 39.47 -32.22
N TYR A 308 -11.89 40.05 -31.03
CA TYR A 308 -11.56 41.45 -30.81
C TYR A 308 -10.12 41.54 -30.31
N ILE A 309 -9.28 42.32 -30.98
CA ILE A 309 -7.91 42.59 -30.57
C ILE A 309 -7.72 44.10 -30.47
N ASN A 310 -7.21 44.55 -29.33
CA ASN A 310 -6.85 45.94 -29.08
C ASN A 310 -5.32 46.06 -28.99
N SER A 311 -4.72 46.77 -29.95
CA SER A 311 -3.27 46.99 -29.98
C SER A 311 -2.96 48.42 -30.38
N ASN A 312 -2.21 49.15 -29.55
CA ASN A 312 -1.70 50.50 -29.84
C ASN A 312 -2.78 51.50 -30.31
N ASN A 313 -3.93 51.55 -29.61
CA ASN A 313 -5.10 52.39 -29.94
C ASN A 313 -5.82 52.03 -31.26
N GLU A 314 -5.50 50.90 -31.89
CA GLU A 314 -6.29 50.34 -32.98
C GLU A 314 -7.20 49.22 -32.47
N HIS A 315 -8.50 49.40 -32.68
CA HIS A 315 -9.51 48.37 -32.42
C HIS A 315 -9.72 47.53 -33.69
N LYS A 316 -9.45 46.22 -33.59
CA LYS A 316 -9.58 45.30 -34.73
C LYS A 316 -10.60 44.22 -34.39
N ASN A 317 -11.57 44.08 -35.31
CA ASN A 317 -12.68 43.14 -35.17
C ASN A 317 -12.60 42.15 -36.33
N TYR A 318 -12.48 40.86 -35.99
CA TYR A 318 -12.48 39.77 -36.94
C TYR A 318 -13.70 38.89 -36.67
N LEU A 319 -14.55 38.69 -37.68
CA LEU A 319 -15.73 37.83 -37.59
C LEU A 319 -15.52 36.59 -38.44
N ILE A 320 -15.88 35.44 -37.89
CA ILE A 320 -15.77 34.14 -38.54
C ILE A 320 -17.15 33.52 -38.57
N ALA A 321 -17.73 33.45 -39.76
CA ALA A 321 -19.03 32.86 -40.01
C ALA A 321 -18.94 31.98 -41.26
N LEU A 322 -19.59 30.81 -41.22
CA LEU A 322 -19.76 29.94 -42.41
C LEU A 322 -18.45 29.67 -43.19
N ASN A 323 -17.36 29.35 -42.49
CA ASN A 323 -16.02 29.13 -43.06
C ASN A 323 -15.42 30.31 -43.86
N SER A 324 -15.95 31.51 -43.65
CA SER A 324 -15.47 32.78 -44.22
C SER A 324 -14.98 33.69 -43.09
N ILE A 325 -13.95 34.48 -43.39
CA ILE A 325 -13.39 35.47 -42.47
C ILE A 325 -13.75 36.85 -42.98
N TYR A 326 -14.28 37.67 -42.09
CA TYR A 326 -14.62 39.06 -42.35
C TYR A 326 -13.74 39.95 -41.47
N PHE A 327 -13.16 40.99 -42.07
CA PHE A 327 -12.45 42.06 -41.37
C PHE A 327 -13.02 43.39 -41.83
N ALA A 328 -13.56 44.19 -40.90
CA ALA A 328 -14.24 45.46 -41.20
C ALA A 328 -15.23 45.34 -42.38
N ASP A 329 -16.06 44.29 -42.36
CA ASP A 329 -17.06 43.96 -43.39
C ASP A 329 -16.52 43.49 -44.76
N TYR A 330 -15.20 43.33 -44.92
CA TYR A 330 -14.58 42.78 -46.13
C TYR A 330 -14.24 41.30 -45.98
N VAL A 331 -14.54 40.50 -47.02
CA VAL A 331 -14.19 39.07 -47.08
C VAL A 331 -12.70 38.89 -47.35
N CYS A 332 -12.02 38.17 -46.45
CA CYS A 332 -10.60 37.88 -46.55
C CYS A 332 -10.36 36.60 -47.38
N GLN A 333 -9.66 36.69 -48.53
CA GLN A 333 -9.33 35.52 -49.34
C GLN A 333 -8.04 34.81 -48.89
N ARG A 334 -8.21 33.55 -48.45
CA ARG A 334 -7.27 32.41 -48.30
C ARG A 334 -5.99 32.58 -47.47
N LEU A 335 -5.26 33.69 -47.55
CA LEU A 335 -4.08 33.96 -46.73
C LEU A 335 -4.00 35.48 -46.52
N LEU A 336 -4.37 35.95 -45.34
CA LEU A 336 -4.23 37.37 -45.00
C LEU A 336 -3.23 37.50 -43.86
N PHE A 337 -2.11 38.16 -44.13
CA PHE A 337 -1.16 38.60 -43.13
C PHE A 337 -1.56 40.03 -42.73
N LEU A 338 -2.47 40.15 -41.76
CA LEU A 338 -2.83 41.46 -41.21
C LEU A 338 -2.22 41.58 -39.83
N LEU A 339 -1.24 42.47 -39.69
CA LEU A 339 -0.92 43.15 -38.42
C LEU A 339 -0.88 42.21 -37.19
N ASN A 340 -0.08 41.14 -37.27
CA ASN A 340 0.21 40.14 -36.23
C ASN A 340 -0.81 39.00 -36.02
N VAL A 341 -1.84 38.87 -36.87
CA VAL A 341 -2.72 37.69 -36.88
C VAL A 341 -2.61 36.97 -38.21
N LEU A 342 -2.44 35.65 -38.16
CA LEU A 342 -2.34 34.80 -39.33
C LEU A 342 -3.55 33.87 -39.43
N PHE A 343 -4.23 33.96 -40.57
CA PHE A 343 -5.39 33.14 -40.88
C PHE A 343 -4.99 32.04 -41.86
N PHE A 344 -5.24 30.79 -41.48
CA PHE A 344 -4.99 29.62 -42.32
C PHE A 344 -6.27 28.83 -42.57
N LYS A 345 -6.67 28.71 -43.84
CA LYS A 345 -7.77 27.82 -44.25
C LYS A 345 -7.20 26.47 -44.72
N LYS A 346 -7.32 25.42 -43.91
CA LYS A 346 -7.03 24.04 -44.33
C LYS A 346 -8.24 23.41 -45.04
N ARG A 347 -8.04 22.29 -45.73
CA ARG A 347 -9.11 21.59 -46.51
C ARG A 347 -10.34 21.19 -45.68
N LYS A 348 -10.24 21.08 -44.35
CA LYS A 348 -11.33 20.64 -43.45
C LYS A 348 -11.71 21.65 -42.36
N GLY A 349 -11.19 22.88 -42.38
CA GLY A 349 -11.48 23.86 -41.34
C GLY A 349 -10.60 25.11 -41.40
N LEU A 350 -10.94 26.08 -40.56
CA LEU A 350 -10.22 27.35 -40.43
C LEU A 350 -9.42 27.36 -39.12
N ILE A 351 -8.15 27.73 -39.18
CA ILE A 351 -7.27 27.92 -38.03
C ILE A 351 -6.82 29.37 -38.00
N ILE A 352 -6.86 29.97 -36.81
CA ILE A 352 -6.44 31.35 -36.59
C ILE A 352 -5.36 31.33 -35.54
N THR A 353 -4.22 31.91 -35.86
CA THR A 353 -3.08 32.00 -34.96
C THR A 353 -2.68 33.45 -34.81
N VAL A 354 -2.71 33.96 -33.58
CA VAL A 354 -2.13 35.27 -33.26
C VAL A 354 -0.62 35.06 -33.11
N LEU A 355 0.17 35.68 -34.01
CA LEU A 355 1.60 35.39 -34.18
C LEU A 355 2.50 35.94 -33.08
N ARG A 356 1.98 36.83 -32.23
CA ARG A 356 2.63 37.25 -30.99
C ARG A 356 1.83 36.67 -29.82
N PRO A 357 2.42 35.79 -29.00
CA PRO A 357 1.76 35.38 -27.77
C PRO A 357 1.50 36.64 -26.95
N ILE A 358 0.24 36.85 -26.58
CA ILE A 358 -0.10 37.79 -25.52
C ILE A 358 0.36 37.10 -24.24
N ILE A 359 1.60 37.36 -23.82
CA ILE A 359 2.10 36.87 -22.54
C ILE A 359 1.23 37.54 -21.47
N ILE A 360 0.55 36.68 -20.70
CA ILE A 360 -0.26 37.08 -19.53
C ILE A 360 0.68 37.27 -18.35
#